data_AF-A0A2X3FF26-F1
#
_entry.id   AF-A0A2X3FF26-F1
#
_cell.length_a   1.000
_cell.length_b   1.000
_cell.length_c   1.000
_cell.angle_alpha   90.00
_cell.angle_beta   90.00
_cell.angle_gamma   90.00
#
_symmetry.space_group_name_H-M   'P 1'
#
loop_
_entity.id
_entity.type
_entity.pdbx_description
1 polymer ?
#
loop_
_entity_poly.entity_id
_entity_poly.type
_entity_poly.pdbx_seq_one_letter_code
_entity_poly.pdbx_strand_id
1 'polypeptide(L)'
;MKRKLSWMCAVAVGMCSWYPLASYAAPAAVANAAPGVQPQAATPAAPIVVGEPTATLAEPTAPAAVAENVPQWEVKLSFATIAPPPGSIVLRGSRPDASVEFGMRSDELVANALMRTMVNRQPQDAERVYASGLYLSGNDQDDLALAQIAALPRSAWTDNIRELEARLQSDRVLRQANQLRDSGDEAQAIALIKRQPSSVRYDLTLADWAQQRGDSQTAIADYRRVLRQEADNGDARLGLAEVYLAEGDKPAARAQVMQLKGAETESMNMQRRVALARAGLGDTADAQRIFNQIVPQAKAQPPSMESALVLRDAARFATQSGAPQQALTHYREAMVASGITPAQPQDNDTFTRLTRNDSHDDWLKRGIRSDAADLYRQQDLNVTLEHDFWGSSGTGGYSDLKAHTTMLQVDAPLADGRMFFRTDLVNMDAGSFSTHSDGSYSPSWGTCGEIACTSGSKNQTDSGASVAVGWKNDTWSGDIGTTPMGFNVVDVVGGLSYSSDVGPVGYTVNVHRRPISSSLLSFGGQKDSSSHTGATWGGVRADGGGLSLSYDRGEAHGIWSSLGADSLTGKTWRITGACAG
;
A
#
# COMPACT_ATOMS: atom_id res chain seq x y z
N MET A 1 8.69 16.93 67.88
CA MET A 1 9.99 16.25 67.69
C MET A 1 9.88 15.40 66.43
N LYS A 2 10.13 15.94 65.23
CA LYS A 2 11.39 15.85 64.47
C LYS A 2 12.10 14.48 64.56
N ARG A 3 12.02 13.69 63.49
CA ARG A 3 13.15 12.95 62.92
C ARG A 3 12.93 12.73 61.43
N LYS A 4 13.67 13.50 60.63
CA LYS A 4 13.88 13.32 59.19
C LYS A 4 14.98 12.26 59.03
N LEU A 5 14.81 11.28 58.15
CA LEU A 5 15.92 10.63 57.48
C LEU A 5 15.76 10.87 55.98
N SER A 6 16.68 11.65 55.45
CA SER A 6 16.96 11.81 54.02
C SER A 6 17.93 10.69 53.64
N TRP A 7 17.61 9.92 52.61
CA TRP A 7 18.59 9.17 51.84
C TRP A 7 18.53 9.70 50.42
N MET A 8 19.65 10.30 50.02
CA MET A 8 19.94 10.76 48.67
C MET A 8 20.15 9.52 47.80
N CYS A 9 19.26 9.27 46.83
CA CYS A 9 19.58 8.36 45.73
C CYS A 9 20.52 9.11 44.78
N ALA A 10 21.75 8.61 44.69
CA ALA A 10 22.68 9.00 43.65
C ALA A 10 22.08 8.65 42.29
N VAL A 11 21.89 9.65 41.45
CA VAL A 11 21.57 9.50 40.04
C VAL A 11 22.84 8.96 39.37
N ALA A 12 22.89 7.66 39.16
CA ALA A 12 23.80 7.07 38.19
C ALA A 12 23.20 7.35 36.80
N VAL A 13 23.68 8.41 36.16
CA VAL A 13 23.49 8.62 34.72
C VAL A 13 24.31 7.55 33.99
N GLY A 14 23.74 6.36 33.88
CA GLY A 14 24.19 5.36 32.93
C GLY A 14 23.70 5.80 31.56
N MET A 15 24.61 6.29 30.73
CA MET A 15 24.37 6.45 29.30
C MET A 15 23.99 5.08 28.73
N CYS A 16 22.69 4.84 28.54
CA CYS A 16 22.21 3.76 27.70
C CYS A 16 22.63 4.08 26.27
N SER A 17 23.81 3.60 25.89
CA SER A 17 24.23 3.48 24.50
C SER A 17 23.16 2.70 23.75
N TRP A 18 22.60 3.34 22.72
CA TRP A 18 21.69 2.74 21.76
C TRP A 18 22.22 1.39 21.29
N TYR A 19 21.52 0.32 21.65
CA TYR A 19 21.71 -0.98 21.02
C TYR A 19 21.04 -0.91 19.64
N PRO A 20 21.76 -1.12 18.53
CA PRO A 20 21.10 -1.61 17.35
C PRO A 20 20.74 -3.06 17.67
N LEU A 21 19.54 -3.28 18.18
CA LEU A 21 18.88 -4.54 17.86
C LEU A 21 18.91 -4.58 16.33
N ALA A 22 19.51 -5.61 15.74
CA ALA A 22 19.15 -6.02 14.40
C ALA A 22 17.69 -6.52 14.44
N SER A 23 16.77 -5.58 14.70
CA SER A 23 15.40 -5.68 14.28
C SER A 23 15.45 -5.81 12.78
N TYR A 24 14.96 -6.94 12.25
CA TYR A 24 14.44 -6.91 10.90
C TYR A 24 13.47 -5.74 10.84
N ALA A 25 13.89 -4.67 10.17
CA ALA A 25 13.03 -3.54 9.89
C ALA A 25 11.80 -4.10 9.18
N ALA A 26 10.62 -3.85 9.74
CA ALA A 26 9.42 -3.78 8.93
C ALA A 26 9.74 -2.80 7.77
N PRO A 27 9.33 -3.10 6.52
CA PRO A 27 9.54 -2.17 5.43
C PRO A 27 8.88 -0.83 5.82
N ALA A 28 9.71 0.20 6.00
CA ALA A 28 9.24 1.54 6.19
C ALA A 28 8.40 1.92 4.97
N ALA A 29 7.17 2.36 5.21
CA ALA A 29 6.41 3.12 4.25
C ALA A 29 7.30 4.29 3.77
N VAL A 30 7.48 4.37 2.45
CA VAL A 30 8.30 5.39 1.80
C VAL A 30 7.56 6.73 1.91
N ALA A 31 7.80 7.46 3.00
CA ALA A 31 7.42 8.86 3.10
C ALA A 31 8.42 9.69 2.27
N ASN A 32 7.98 10.19 1.12
CA ASN A 32 8.72 11.17 0.32
C ASN A 32 8.86 12.48 1.09
N ALA A 33 10.03 12.71 1.70
CA ALA A 33 10.43 14.02 2.19
C ALA A 33 11.43 14.66 1.20
N ALA A 34 10.98 15.71 0.51
CA ALA A 34 11.84 16.57 -0.29
C ALA A 34 12.89 17.28 0.61
N PRO A 35 14.13 17.49 0.17
CA PRO A 35 15.13 18.19 0.98
C PRO A 35 14.78 19.67 1.16
N GLY A 36 14.70 20.08 2.43
CA GLY A 36 14.48 21.46 2.86
C GLY A 36 15.65 22.38 2.49
N VAL A 37 15.32 23.51 1.87
CA VAL A 37 16.23 24.64 1.63
C VAL A 37 16.24 25.53 2.87
N GLN A 38 17.43 25.84 3.40
CA GLN A 38 17.61 26.79 4.49
C GLN A 38 17.23 28.23 4.08
N PRO A 39 16.66 29.06 4.99
CA PRO A 39 16.25 30.43 4.68
C PRO A 39 17.42 31.41 4.73
N GLN A 40 17.61 32.20 3.67
CA GLN A 40 18.46 33.40 3.68
C GLN A 40 17.61 34.66 3.88
N ALA A 41 18.16 35.56 4.70
CA ALA A 41 17.51 36.71 5.29
C ALA A 41 17.13 37.83 4.30
N ALA A 42 16.02 38.50 4.62
CA ALA A 42 15.48 39.67 3.91
C ALA A 42 16.05 40.99 4.46
N THR A 43 16.17 41.99 3.57
CA THR A 43 16.21 43.44 3.90
C THR A 43 15.78 44.26 2.66
N PRO A 44 15.29 45.52 2.79
CA PRO A 44 13.86 45.82 2.72
C PRO A 44 13.44 46.66 1.50
N ALA A 45 12.16 46.57 1.14
CA ALA A 45 11.51 47.40 0.14
C ALA A 45 10.91 48.68 0.75
N ALA A 46 10.84 49.75 -0.04
CA ALA A 46 9.99 50.92 0.17
C ALA A 46 9.58 51.48 -1.22
N PRO A 47 8.52 52.30 -1.34
CA PRO A 47 7.12 51.88 -1.54
C PRO A 47 6.54 52.43 -2.87
N ILE A 48 5.28 52.10 -3.21
CA ILE A 48 4.21 53.02 -3.69
C ILE A 48 3.05 52.25 -4.38
N VAL A 49 1.92 52.21 -3.66
CA VAL A 49 0.52 52.56 -4.01
C VAL A 49 0.02 52.49 -5.49
N VAL A 50 -0.91 51.54 -5.69
CA VAL A 50 -2.25 51.55 -6.35
C VAL A 50 -2.47 52.22 -7.73
N GLY A 51 -2.90 51.40 -8.71
CA GLY A 51 -3.67 51.78 -9.90
C GLY A 51 -4.27 50.55 -10.60
N GLU A 52 -5.59 50.56 -10.84
CA GLU A 52 -6.42 49.51 -11.49
C GLU A 52 -6.05 49.20 -12.96
N PRO A 53 -6.49 48.05 -13.53
CA PRO A 53 -5.97 47.55 -14.80
C PRO A 53 -6.70 48.16 -16.01
N THR A 54 -5.94 48.59 -17.01
CA THR A 54 -6.47 48.84 -18.37
C THR A 54 -5.62 48.06 -19.38
N ALA A 55 -6.28 47.23 -20.17
CA ALA A 55 -5.65 46.36 -21.16
C ALA A 55 -5.20 47.15 -22.40
N THR A 56 -3.94 47.00 -22.79
CA THR A 56 -3.45 47.27 -24.15
C THR A 56 -2.28 46.34 -24.46
N LEU A 57 -2.44 45.51 -25.49
CA LEU A 57 -1.39 44.66 -26.06
C LEU A 57 -0.26 45.54 -26.62
N ALA A 58 0.88 45.56 -25.95
CA ALA A 58 2.14 46.09 -26.46
C ALA A 58 3.03 44.94 -26.96
N GLU A 59 3.64 45.14 -28.12
CA GLU A 59 4.49 44.21 -28.88
C GLU A 59 5.69 43.68 -28.06
N PRO A 60 6.12 42.42 -28.26
CA PRO A 60 7.34 41.91 -27.63
C PRO A 60 8.60 42.47 -28.34
N THR A 61 9.39 43.22 -27.59
CA THR A 61 10.73 43.67 -27.96
C THR A 61 11.77 42.63 -27.51
N ALA A 62 12.17 41.72 -28.41
CA ALA A 62 13.51 41.12 -28.54
C ALA A 62 13.47 40.00 -29.61
N PRO A 63 14.48 39.91 -30.50
CA PRO A 63 14.42 38.99 -31.64
C PRO A 63 14.65 37.55 -31.19
N ALA A 64 13.63 36.70 -31.35
CA ALA A 64 13.84 35.27 -31.40
C ALA A 64 14.67 34.95 -32.65
N ALA A 65 15.81 34.29 -32.46
CA ALA A 65 16.66 33.82 -33.55
C ALA A 65 15.84 32.99 -34.54
N VAL A 66 15.63 33.53 -35.73
CA VAL A 66 15.06 32.82 -36.86
C VAL A 66 16.13 31.83 -37.32
N ALA A 67 15.91 30.54 -37.06
CA ALA A 67 16.61 29.50 -37.80
C ALA A 67 16.09 29.53 -39.24
N GLU A 68 16.68 30.39 -40.07
CA GLU A 68 16.50 30.35 -41.52
C GLU A 68 17.03 28.99 -42.02
N ASN A 69 16.18 28.23 -42.72
CA ASN A 69 16.39 26.88 -43.28
C ASN A 69 15.98 25.65 -42.45
N VAL A 70 14.90 25.72 -41.66
CA VAL A 70 14.14 24.50 -41.31
C VAL A 70 12.96 24.35 -42.27
N PRO A 71 12.84 23.26 -43.05
CA PRO A 71 11.72 23.07 -43.96
C PRO A 71 10.42 22.97 -43.16
N GLN A 72 9.60 24.03 -43.24
CA GLN A 72 8.25 24.04 -42.69
C GLN A 72 7.30 23.45 -43.71
N TRP A 73 6.49 22.50 -43.27
CA TRP A 73 5.42 21.95 -44.08
C TRP A 73 4.08 22.48 -43.55
N GLU A 74 3.19 22.85 -44.46
CA GLU A 74 1.84 23.34 -44.17
C GLU A 74 0.84 22.45 -44.89
N VAL A 75 -0.05 21.82 -44.13
CA VAL A 75 -1.13 20.97 -44.67
C VAL A 75 -2.46 21.56 -44.23
N LYS A 76 -3.26 22.01 -45.20
CA LYS A 76 -4.61 22.54 -44.99
C LYS A 76 -5.63 21.49 -45.41
N LEU A 77 -6.34 20.90 -44.46
CA LEU A 77 -7.40 19.93 -44.72
C LEU A 77 -8.77 20.62 -44.61
N SER A 78 -9.62 20.49 -45.63
CA SER A 78 -11.01 20.96 -45.58
C SER A 78 -11.97 19.81 -45.31
N PHE A 79 -12.75 19.90 -44.24
CA PHE A 79 -13.80 18.93 -43.92
C PHE A 79 -15.04 19.18 -44.80
N ALA A 80 -15.19 18.42 -45.88
CA ALA A 80 -16.46 18.20 -46.56
C ALA A 80 -16.79 16.71 -46.36
N THR A 81 -17.95 16.27 -45.87
CA THR A 81 -19.30 16.53 -46.37
C THR A 81 -20.25 15.99 -45.29
N ILE A 82 -21.00 16.81 -44.53
CA ILE A 82 -22.24 16.45 -43.78
C ILE A 82 -22.80 17.64 -42.94
N ALA A 83 -22.07 18.73 -42.67
CA ALA A 83 -22.60 19.90 -41.95
C ALA A 83 -21.88 21.23 -42.33
N PRO A 84 -22.46 22.43 -42.10
CA PRO A 84 -21.79 23.69 -42.43
C PRO A 84 -20.54 23.91 -41.58
N PRO A 85 -19.55 24.68 -42.08
CA PRO A 85 -18.15 24.58 -41.67
C PRO A 85 -17.91 25.07 -40.23
N PRO A 86 -17.18 24.33 -39.37
CA PRO A 86 -16.23 24.98 -38.49
C PRO A 86 -14.95 25.31 -39.29
N GLY A 87 -14.25 26.36 -38.91
CA GLY A 87 -13.11 26.92 -39.65
C GLY A 87 -11.96 25.94 -39.92
N SER A 88 -11.02 26.36 -40.78
CA SER A 88 -9.81 25.61 -41.09
C SER A 88 -8.89 25.46 -39.88
N ILE A 89 -8.37 24.25 -39.66
CA ILE A 89 -7.25 24.02 -38.72
C ILE A 89 -5.95 24.11 -39.51
N VAL A 90 -4.99 24.88 -38.99
CA VAL A 90 -3.62 24.98 -39.53
C VAL A 90 -2.68 24.38 -38.51
N LEU A 91 -2.00 23.29 -38.86
CA LEU A 91 -0.96 22.66 -38.04
C LEU A 91 0.41 23.12 -38.55
N ARG A 92 1.27 23.57 -37.63
CA ARG A 92 2.68 23.92 -37.91
C ARG A 92 3.58 23.07 -37.03
N GLY A 93 4.56 22.41 -37.64
CA GLY A 93 5.52 21.56 -36.93
C GLY A 93 6.88 21.54 -37.61
N SER A 94 7.91 21.17 -36.86
CA SER A 94 9.30 21.07 -37.32
C SER A 94 9.77 19.64 -37.59
N ARG A 95 8.91 18.63 -37.37
CA ARG A 95 9.17 17.22 -37.65
C ARG A 95 8.06 16.64 -38.55
N PRO A 96 8.35 16.14 -39.76
CA PRO A 96 7.35 15.61 -40.70
C PRO A 96 6.71 14.27 -40.29
N ASP A 97 7.24 13.65 -39.24
CA ASP A 97 6.94 12.30 -38.76
C ASP A 97 6.28 12.30 -37.36
N ALA A 98 5.93 13.48 -36.83
CA ALA A 98 5.17 13.59 -35.59
C ALA A 98 3.67 13.36 -35.82
N SER A 99 3.05 12.45 -35.06
CA SER A 99 1.60 12.28 -35.02
C SER A 99 0.97 13.28 -34.03
N VAL A 100 -0.11 13.94 -34.46
CA VAL A 100 -1.01 14.70 -33.58
C VAL A 100 -2.32 13.94 -33.57
N GLU A 101 -2.60 13.27 -32.46
CA GLU A 101 -3.84 12.49 -32.30
C GLU A 101 -4.90 13.38 -31.65
N PHE A 102 -5.94 13.72 -32.41
CA PHE A 102 -7.13 14.38 -31.85
C PHE A 102 -8.00 13.32 -31.18
N GLY A 103 -7.83 13.16 -29.87
CA GLY A 103 -8.58 12.21 -29.04
C GLY A 103 -10.04 12.62 -28.77
N MET A 104 -10.81 12.94 -29.81
CA MET A 104 -12.27 12.89 -29.74
C MET A 104 -12.76 12.04 -30.89
N ARG A 105 -13.56 11.02 -30.57
CA ARG A 105 -14.11 10.16 -31.60
C ARG A 105 -15.03 11.00 -32.50
N SER A 106 -14.82 10.92 -33.81
CA SER A 106 -15.60 11.65 -34.81
C SER A 106 -17.09 11.32 -34.74
N ASP A 107 -17.45 10.14 -34.24
CA ASP A 107 -18.83 9.71 -34.01
C ASP A 107 -19.54 10.51 -32.92
N GLU A 108 -18.87 10.88 -31.82
CA GLU A 108 -19.46 11.65 -30.71
C GLU A 108 -19.74 13.09 -31.14
N LEU A 109 -18.83 13.73 -31.87
CA LEU A 109 -19.04 15.07 -32.45
C LEU A 109 -20.21 15.07 -33.45
N VAL A 110 -20.29 14.04 -34.29
CA VAL A 110 -21.37 13.88 -35.27
C VAL A 110 -22.70 13.60 -34.56
N ALA A 111 -22.72 12.71 -33.57
CA ALA A 111 -23.92 12.39 -32.78
C ALA A 111 -24.41 13.59 -31.97
N ASN A 112 -23.50 14.34 -31.33
CA ASN A 112 -23.80 15.59 -30.63
C ASN A 112 -24.44 16.61 -31.58
N ALA A 113 -23.87 16.80 -32.76
CA ALA A 113 -24.41 17.72 -33.77
C ALA A 113 -25.78 17.28 -34.30
N LEU A 114 -25.95 15.97 -34.53
CA LEU A 114 -27.20 15.38 -35.00
C LEU A 114 -28.32 15.55 -33.98
N MET A 115 -28.07 15.21 -32.70
CA MET A 115 -29.03 15.35 -31.61
C MET A 115 -29.44 16.80 -31.40
N ARG A 116 -28.47 17.74 -31.37
CA ARG A 116 -28.77 19.18 -31.29
C ARG A 116 -29.63 19.66 -32.45
N THR A 117 -29.31 19.23 -33.68
CA THR A 117 -30.08 19.60 -34.87
C THR A 117 -31.49 19.03 -34.82
N MET A 118 -31.65 17.79 -34.35
CA MET A 118 -32.94 17.11 -34.20
C MET A 118 -33.88 17.89 -33.26
N VAL A 119 -33.38 18.31 -32.11
CA VAL A 119 -34.13 19.07 -31.10
C VAL A 119 -34.40 20.50 -31.59
N ASN A 120 -33.40 21.19 -32.14
CA ASN A 120 -33.55 22.58 -32.60
C ASN A 120 -34.60 22.75 -33.71
N ARG A 121 -34.82 21.73 -34.56
CA ARG A 121 -35.84 21.78 -35.61
C ARG A 121 -37.27 21.71 -35.06
N GLN A 122 -37.47 21.01 -33.94
CA GLN A 122 -38.78 20.84 -33.30
C GLN A 122 -38.60 20.85 -31.77
N PRO A 123 -38.33 22.02 -31.16
CA PRO A 123 -37.97 22.12 -29.75
C PRO A 123 -39.15 21.82 -28.81
N GLN A 124 -40.37 21.71 -29.33
CA GLN A 124 -41.57 21.35 -28.57
C GLN A 124 -42.02 19.90 -28.78
N ASP A 125 -41.27 19.10 -29.53
CA ASP A 125 -41.54 17.67 -29.69
C ASP A 125 -40.95 16.89 -28.50
N ALA A 126 -41.83 16.35 -27.65
CA ALA A 126 -41.47 15.66 -26.42
C ALA A 126 -40.56 14.44 -26.66
N GLU A 127 -40.81 13.65 -27.71
CA GLU A 127 -40.04 12.43 -27.98
C GLU A 127 -38.59 12.76 -28.39
N ARG A 128 -38.39 13.85 -29.13
CA ARG A 128 -37.05 14.31 -29.52
C ARG A 128 -36.25 14.82 -28.33
N VAL A 129 -36.91 15.58 -27.45
CA VAL A 129 -36.28 16.07 -26.22
C VAL A 129 -35.94 14.92 -25.29
N TYR A 130 -36.82 13.92 -25.17
CA TYR A 130 -36.56 12.70 -24.40
C TYR A 130 -35.35 11.92 -24.96
N ALA A 131 -35.33 11.62 -26.25
CA ALA A 131 -34.23 10.89 -26.89
C ALA A 131 -32.89 11.63 -26.76
N SER A 132 -32.89 12.95 -26.97
CA SER A 132 -31.69 13.76 -26.78
C SER A 132 -31.30 13.87 -25.29
N GLY A 133 -32.26 13.88 -24.37
CA GLY A 133 -31.99 13.88 -22.93
C GLY A 133 -31.32 12.58 -22.48
N LEU A 134 -31.79 11.42 -22.97
CA LEU A 134 -31.13 10.13 -22.74
C LEU A 134 -29.69 10.12 -23.27
N TYR A 135 -29.49 10.65 -24.48
CA TYR A 135 -28.16 10.74 -25.09
C TYR A 135 -27.21 11.64 -24.29
N LEU A 136 -27.66 12.83 -23.88
CA LEU A 136 -26.86 13.75 -23.05
C LEU A 136 -26.50 13.10 -21.71
N SER A 137 -27.46 12.41 -21.08
CA SER A 137 -27.22 11.67 -19.84
C SER A 137 -26.19 10.54 -20.01
N GLY A 138 -26.25 9.81 -21.13
CA GLY A 138 -25.26 8.76 -21.44
C GLY A 138 -23.84 9.27 -21.65
N ASN A 139 -23.67 10.58 -21.89
CA ASN A 139 -22.38 11.26 -22.02
C ASN A 139 -22.05 12.13 -20.79
N ASP A 140 -22.68 11.87 -19.63
CA ASP A 140 -22.49 12.59 -18.37
C ASP A 140 -22.83 14.11 -18.43
N GLN A 141 -23.64 14.51 -19.42
CA GLN A 141 -24.09 15.90 -19.62
C GLN A 141 -25.48 16.15 -19.00
N ASP A 142 -25.69 15.66 -17.78
CA ASP A 142 -26.99 15.70 -17.09
C ASP A 142 -27.56 17.11 -16.92
N ASP A 143 -26.70 18.11 -16.68
CA ASP A 143 -27.14 19.49 -16.50
C ASP A 143 -27.69 20.11 -17.79
N LEU A 144 -27.11 19.74 -18.94
CA LEU A 144 -27.63 20.11 -20.26
C LEU A 144 -28.94 19.38 -20.56
N ALA A 145 -29.02 18.08 -20.20
CA ALA A 145 -30.24 17.30 -20.35
C ALA A 145 -31.41 17.92 -19.55
N LEU A 146 -31.17 18.29 -18.29
CA LEU A 146 -32.14 18.95 -17.43
C LEU A 146 -32.58 20.32 -17.98
N ALA A 147 -31.64 21.14 -18.45
CA ALA A 147 -31.96 22.43 -19.07
C ALA A 147 -32.83 22.27 -20.32
N GLN A 148 -32.56 21.24 -21.13
CA GLN A 148 -33.32 20.96 -22.34
C GLN A 148 -34.73 20.44 -22.04
N ILE A 149 -34.89 19.56 -21.05
CA ILE A 149 -36.20 19.09 -20.58
C ILE A 149 -37.01 20.26 -20.01
N ALA A 150 -36.37 21.16 -19.26
CA ALA A 150 -37.02 22.33 -18.68
C ALA A 150 -37.55 23.35 -19.72
N ALA A 151 -37.04 23.31 -20.96
CA ALA A 151 -37.53 24.15 -22.05
C ALA A 151 -38.90 23.70 -22.60
N LEU A 152 -39.30 22.46 -22.34
CA LEU A 152 -40.65 21.98 -22.67
C LEU A 152 -41.68 22.48 -21.64
N PRO A 153 -42.86 22.95 -22.08
CA PRO A 153 -43.94 23.26 -21.15
C PRO A 153 -44.34 21.99 -20.38
N ARG A 154 -44.58 22.12 -19.07
CA ARG A 154 -44.92 21.00 -18.16
C ARG A 154 -46.08 20.14 -18.66
N SER A 155 -47.03 20.73 -19.41
CA SER A 155 -48.16 20.02 -20.02
C SER A 155 -47.76 19.06 -21.14
N ALA A 156 -46.59 19.24 -21.75
CA ALA A 156 -46.06 18.38 -22.82
C ALA A 156 -45.16 17.26 -22.29
N TRP A 157 -44.94 17.18 -20.98
CA TRP A 157 -44.10 16.14 -20.39
C TRP A 157 -44.82 14.78 -20.47
N THR A 158 -44.16 13.80 -21.07
CA THR A 158 -44.56 12.40 -21.03
C THR A 158 -44.11 11.76 -19.71
N ASP A 159 -44.59 10.55 -19.42
CA ASP A 159 -44.13 9.79 -18.24
C ASP A 159 -42.62 9.51 -18.33
N ASN A 160 -42.13 9.17 -19.51
CA ASN A 160 -40.70 8.97 -19.78
C ASN A 160 -39.86 10.22 -19.47
N ILE A 161 -40.34 11.42 -19.83
CA ILE A 161 -39.64 12.68 -19.51
C ILE A 161 -39.65 12.95 -18.01
N ARG A 162 -40.78 12.71 -17.33
CA ARG A 162 -40.88 12.84 -15.87
C ARG A 162 -39.91 11.91 -15.16
N GLU A 163 -39.82 10.67 -15.61
CA GLU A 163 -38.91 9.66 -15.04
C GLU A 163 -37.44 10.03 -15.27
N LEU A 164 -37.08 10.42 -16.51
CA LEU A 164 -35.73 10.86 -16.83
C LEU A 164 -35.33 12.10 -16.02
N GLU A 165 -36.21 13.09 -15.90
CA GLU A 165 -35.94 14.29 -15.11
C GLU A 165 -35.71 13.95 -13.63
N ALA A 166 -36.58 13.11 -13.04
CA ALA A 166 -36.42 12.67 -11.65
C ALA A 166 -35.08 11.93 -11.44
N ARG A 167 -34.67 11.07 -12.38
CA ARG A 167 -33.38 10.37 -12.36
C ARG A 167 -32.21 11.35 -12.41
N LEU A 168 -32.23 12.28 -13.38
CA LEU A 168 -31.18 13.29 -13.56
C LEU A 168 -31.04 14.23 -12.37
N GLN A 169 -32.15 14.65 -11.76
CA GLN A 169 -32.11 15.43 -10.52
C GLN A 169 -31.47 14.62 -9.38
N SER A 170 -31.82 13.33 -9.27
CA SER A 170 -31.20 12.45 -8.29
C SER A 170 -29.70 12.31 -8.51
N ASP A 171 -29.26 12.16 -9.76
CA ASP A 171 -27.84 12.07 -10.14
C ASP A 171 -27.10 13.36 -9.77
N ARG A 172 -27.69 14.53 -10.04
CA ARG A 172 -27.13 15.83 -9.63
C ARG A 172 -26.93 15.92 -8.12
N VAL A 173 -27.92 15.52 -7.31
CA VAL A 173 -27.80 15.53 -5.84
C VAL A 173 -26.69 14.59 -5.38
N LEU A 174 -26.63 13.38 -5.92
CA LEU A 174 -25.60 12.40 -5.55
C LEU A 174 -24.20 12.85 -5.96
N ARG A 175 -24.03 13.46 -7.13
CA ARG A 175 -22.75 14.05 -7.56
C ARG A 175 -22.29 15.13 -6.58
N GLN A 176 -23.17 16.05 -6.20
CA GLN A 176 -22.84 17.09 -5.22
C GLN A 176 -22.52 16.50 -3.84
N ALA A 177 -23.27 15.48 -3.41
CA ALA A 177 -23.02 14.81 -2.14
C ALA A 177 -21.67 14.06 -2.15
N ASN A 178 -21.34 13.38 -3.26
CA ASN A 178 -20.03 12.75 -3.44
C ASN A 178 -18.89 13.77 -3.40
N GLN A 179 -19.03 14.93 -4.06
CA GLN A 179 -18.02 16.00 -4.00
C GLN A 179 -17.77 16.50 -2.57
N LEU A 180 -18.83 16.69 -1.78
CA LEU A 180 -18.71 17.04 -0.36
C LEU A 180 -18.01 15.94 0.44
N ARG A 181 -18.31 14.69 0.14
CA ARG A 181 -17.66 13.54 0.81
C ARG A 181 -16.17 13.46 0.45
N ASP A 182 -15.84 13.64 -0.82
CA ASP A 182 -14.47 13.63 -1.33
C ASP A 182 -13.65 14.81 -0.78
N SER A 183 -14.30 15.93 -0.40
CA SER A 183 -13.66 17.06 0.30
C SER A 183 -13.52 16.86 1.82
N GLY A 184 -13.98 15.75 2.37
CA GLY A 184 -13.95 15.44 3.80
C GLY A 184 -15.20 15.88 4.59
N ASP A 185 -16.18 16.50 3.95
CA ASP A 185 -17.42 17.02 4.56
C ASP A 185 -18.58 16.01 4.49
N GLU A 186 -18.32 14.74 4.82
CA GLU A 186 -19.30 13.65 4.68
C GLU A 186 -20.60 13.91 5.47
N ALA A 187 -20.53 14.57 6.63
CA ALA A 187 -21.71 14.93 7.41
C ALA A 187 -22.66 15.86 6.63
N GLN A 188 -22.11 16.80 5.84
CA GLN A 188 -22.91 17.67 4.99
C GLN A 188 -23.47 16.91 3.79
N ALA A 189 -22.69 16.00 3.20
CA ALA A 189 -23.13 15.13 2.13
C ALA A 189 -24.35 14.28 2.55
N ILE A 190 -24.28 13.65 3.73
CA ILE A 190 -25.39 12.87 4.30
C ILE A 190 -26.60 13.76 4.57
N ALA A 191 -26.39 14.96 5.12
CA ALA A 191 -27.48 15.90 5.37
C ALA A 191 -28.16 16.38 4.06
N LEU A 192 -27.39 16.55 2.98
CA LEU A 192 -27.92 16.91 1.67
C LEU A 192 -28.83 15.82 1.11
N ILE A 193 -28.42 14.56 1.21
CA ILE A 193 -29.23 13.40 0.78
C ILE A 193 -30.49 13.26 1.64
N LYS A 194 -30.38 13.37 2.97
CA LYS A 194 -31.52 13.23 3.90
C LYS A 194 -32.59 14.32 3.78
N ARG A 195 -32.27 15.45 3.13
CA ARG A 195 -33.25 16.51 2.81
C ARG A 195 -34.12 16.19 1.60
N GLN A 196 -33.69 15.26 0.76
CA GLN A 196 -34.46 14.84 -0.40
C GLN A 196 -35.64 13.95 0.02
N PRO A 197 -36.68 13.83 -0.81
CA PRO A 197 -37.71 12.82 -0.62
C PRO A 197 -37.11 11.41 -0.51
N SER A 198 -37.75 10.56 0.31
CA SER A 198 -37.33 9.16 0.47
C SER A 198 -37.25 8.45 -0.89
N SER A 199 -36.12 7.81 -1.15
CA SER A 199 -35.85 7.07 -2.38
C SER A 199 -34.96 5.88 -2.07
N VAL A 200 -35.27 4.71 -2.62
CA VAL A 200 -34.45 3.50 -2.52
C VAL A 200 -33.00 3.78 -2.91
N ARG A 201 -32.78 4.62 -3.93
CA ARG A 201 -31.44 4.98 -4.40
C ARG A 201 -30.62 5.76 -3.35
N TYR A 202 -31.28 6.68 -2.63
CA TYR A 202 -30.64 7.42 -1.55
C TYR A 202 -30.36 6.54 -0.34
N ASP A 203 -31.31 5.67 0.03
CA ASP A 203 -31.14 4.70 1.12
C ASP A 203 -29.99 3.73 0.83
N LEU A 204 -29.87 3.20 -0.40
CA LEU A 204 -28.74 2.38 -0.85
C LEU A 204 -27.41 3.14 -0.75
N THR A 205 -27.37 4.37 -1.25
CA THR A 205 -26.14 5.19 -1.20
C THR A 205 -25.67 5.43 0.24
N LEU A 206 -26.60 5.77 1.14
CA LEU A 206 -26.29 5.97 2.55
C LEU A 206 -25.83 4.67 3.24
N ALA A 207 -26.41 3.53 2.87
CA ALA A 207 -25.98 2.22 3.37
C ALA A 207 -24.55 1.88 2.90
N ASP A 208 -24.23 2.09 1.62
CA ASP A 208 -22.89 1.88 1.06
C ASP A 208 -21.86 2.78 1.75
N TRP A 209 -22.21 4.05 2.04
CA TRP A 209 -21.31 4.97 2.74
C TRP A 209 -21.09 4.57 4.21
N ALA A 210 -22.14 4.10 4.88
CA ALA A 210 -22.01 3.56 6.24
C ALA A 210 -21.09 2.34 6.26
N GLN A 211 -21.26 1.41 5.31
CA GLN A 211 -20.38 0.24 5.15
C GLN A 211 -18.92 0.68 4.92
N GLN A 212 -18.67 1.60 4.00
CA GLN A 212 -17.31 2.06 3.67
C GLN A 212 -16.60 2.70 4.86
N ARG A 213 -17.35 3.30 5.79
CA ARG A 213 -16.81 3.88 7.03
C ARG A 213 -16.70 2.87 8.18
N GLY A 214 -17.10 1.61 7.96
CA GLY A 214 -17.11 0.56 8.98
C GLY A 214 -18.26 0.66 9.99
N ASP A 215 -19.27 1.48 9.71
CA ASP A 215 -20.49 1.59 10.53
C ASP A 215 -21.50 0.51 10.10
N SER A 216 -21.17 -0.74 10.43
CA SER A 216 -21.96 -1.91 10.05
C SER A 216 -23.39 -1.86 10.56
N GLN A 217 -23.63 -1.31 11.76
CA GLN A 217 -24.96 -1.21 12.35
C GLN A 217 -25.87 -0.30 11.52
N THR A 218 -25.38 0.89 11.14
CA THR A 218 -26.14 1.80 10.28
C THR A 218 -26.34 1.20 8.89
N ALA A 219 -25.31 0.59 8.30
CA ALA A 219 -25.40 -0.05 6.99
C ALA A 219 -26.47 -1.16 6.96
N ILE A 220 -26.48 -2.04 7.97
CA ILE A 220 -27.49 -3.11 8.12
C ILE A 220 -28.90 -2.50 8.23
N ALA A 221 -29.07 -1.43 9.02
CA ALA A 221 -30.36 -0.80 9.22
C ALA A 221 -30.91 -0.19 7.92
N ASP A 222 -30.05 0.46 7.14
CA ASP A 222 -30.42 1.11 5.88
C ASP A 222 -30.65 0.10 4.75
N TYR A 223 -29.82 -0.94 4.59
CA TYR A 223 -30.13 -2.03 3.65
C TYR A 223 -31.44 -2.75 3.99
N ARG A 224 -31.72 -3.01 5.27
CA ARG A 224 -33.00 -3.60 5.70
C ARG A 224 -34.18 -2.67 5.41
N ARG A 225 -33.98 -1.34 5.37
CA ARG A 225 -35.00 -0.37 4.99
C ARG A 225 -35.34 -0.50 3.51
N VAL A 226 -34.31 -0.62 2.65
CA VAL A 226 -34.49 -0.89 1.22
C VAL A 226 -35.27 -2.18 1.03
N LEU A 227 -34.88 -3.28 1.71
CA LEU A 227 -35.56 -4.57 1.58
C LEU A 227 -37.01 -4.59 2.10
N ARG A 228 -37.43 -3.63 2.92
CA ARG A 228 -38.86 -3.45 3.29
C ARG A 228 -39.67 -2.80 2.19
N GLN A 229 -39.06 -1.97 1.35
CA GLN A 229 -39.69 -1.31 0.21
C GLN A 229 -39.66 -2.23 -1.02
N GLU A 230 -38.52 -2.86 -1.26
CA GLU A 230 -38.25 -3.74 -2.40
C GLU A 230 -37.62 -5.05 -1.90
N ALA A 231 -38.45 -6.05 -1.62
CA ALA A 231 -38.01 -7.32 -1.04
C ALA A 231 -37.04 -8.11 -1.94
N ASP A 232 -37.05 -7.86 -3.25
CA ASP A 232 -36.22 -8.53 -4.25
C ASP A 232 -35.05 -7.65 -4.74
N ASN A 233 -34.73 -6.54 -4.08
CA ASN A 233 -33.63 -5.66 -4.46
C ASN A 233 -32.26 -6.36 -4.29
N GLY A 234 -31.60 -6.67 -5.41
CA GLY A 234 -30.34 -7.40 -5.45
C GLY A 234 -29.18 -6.66 -4.78
N ASP A 235 -29.04 -5.35 -5.04
CA ASP A 235 -27.99 -4.51 -4.45
C ASP A 235 -28.07 -4.46 -2.93
N ALA A 236 -29.28 -4.30 -2.36
CA ALA A 236 -29.46 -4.28 -0.91
C ALA A 236 -29.15 -5.64 -0.27
N ARG A 237 -29.52 -6.75 -0.93
CA ARG A 237 -29.20 -8.10 -0.44
C ARG A 237 -27.70 -8.36 -0.47
N LEU A 238 -27.04 -7.98 -1.55
CA LEU A 238 -25.60 -8.18 -1.70
C LEU A 238 -24.80 -7.27 -0.77
N GLY A 239 -25.15 -5.98 -0.67
CA GLY A 239 -24.54 -5.06 0.29
C GLY A 239 -24.70 -5.54 1.73
N LEU A 240 -25.88 -6.04 2.10
CA LEU A 240 -26.10 -6.63 3.43
C LEU A 240 -25.24 -7.90 3.63
N ALA A 241 -25.06 -8.74 2.61
CA ALA A 241 -24.17 -9.89 2.67
C ALA A 241 -22.70 -9.49 2.86
N GLU A 242 -22.25 -8.45 2.15
CA GLU A 242 -20.90 -7.91 2.26
C GLU A 242 -20.63 -7.33 3.65
N VAL A 243 -21.60 -6.63 4.26
CA VAL A 243 -21.47 -6.14 5.64
C VAL A 243 -21.34 -7.31 6.63
N TYR A 244 -22.19 -8.33 6.53
CA TYR A 244 -22.07 -9.51 7.40
C TYR A 244 -20.77 -10.28 7.20
N LEU A 245 -20.24 -10.35 5.97
CA LEU A 245 -18.93 -10.94 5.70
C LEU A 245 -17.81 -10.15 6.39
N ALA A 246 -17.88 -8.81 6.36
CA ALA A 246 -16.92 -7.96 7.05
C ALA A 246 -16.98 -8.11 8.58
N GLU A 247 -18.17 -8.35 9.15
CA GLU A 247 -18.35 -8.67 10.58
C GLU A 247 -17.98 -10.12 10.95
N GLY A 248 -17.72 -10.99 9.96
CA GLY A 248 -17.44 -12.40 10.15
C GLY A 248 -18.68 -13.29 10.34
N ASP A 249 -19.90 -12.73 10.26
CA ASP A 249 -21.16 -13.47 10.31
C ASP A 249 -21.48 -14.14 8.96
N LYS A 250 -20.72 -15.19 8.64
CA LYS A 250 -20.91 -15.99 7.42
C LYS A 250 -22.32 -16.59 7.31
N PRO A 251 -22.95 -17.12 8.38
CA PRO A 251 -24.33 -17.60 8.30
C PRO A 251 -25.33 -16.53 7.82
N ALA A 252 -25.28 -15.32 8.38
CA ALA A 252 -26.18 -14.23 7.96
C ALA A 252 -25.89 -13.79 6.52
N ALA A 253 -24.61 -13.68 6.14
CA ALA A 253 -24.21 -13.39 4.77
C ALA A 253 -24.73 -14.43 3.77
N ARG A 254 -24.56 -15.73 4.08
CA ARG A 254 -25.04 -16.83 3.23
C ARG A 254 -26.56 -16.77 3.04
N ALA A 255 -27.31 -16.46 4.09
CA ALA A 255 -28.76 -16.32 4.01
C ALA A 255 -29.20 -15.20 3.04
N GLN A 256 -28.43 -14.11 2.93
CA GLN A 256 -28.71 -13.04 1.96
C GLN A 256 -28.34 -13.45 0.54
N VAL A 257 -27.15 -14.03 0.33
CA VAL A 257 -26.69 -14.47 -1.00
C VAL A 257 -27.63 -15.52 -1.59
N MET A 258 -28.17 -16.44 -0.78
CA MET A 258 -29.13 -17.45 -1.24
C MET A 258 -30.46 -16.88 -1.73
N GLN A 259 -30.80 -15.66 -1.31
CA GLN A 259 -32.04 -14.97 -1.71
C GLN A 259 -31.84 -14.03 -2.90
N LEU A 260 -30.62 -13.92 -3.43
CA LEU A 260 -30.36 -13.18 -4.68
C LEU A 260 -31.03 -13.90 -5.85
N LYS A 261 -31.90 -13.19 -6.56
CA LYS A 261 -32.56 -13.65 -7.79
C LYS A 261 -31.96 -12.91 -8.97
N GLY A 262 -31.79 -13.56 -10.12
CA GLY A 262 -31.38 -12.89 -11.36
C GLY A 262 -29.92 -12.43 -11.42
N ALA A 263 -29.12 -12.59 -10.36
CA ALA A 263 -27.73 -12.14 -10.30
C ALA A 263 -26.84 -12.66 -11.45
N GLU A 264 -27.13 -13.84 -11.99
CA GLU A 264 -26.40 -14.42 -13.15
C GLU A 264 -26.72 -13.72 -14.48
N THR A 265 -27.83 -12.97 -14.56
CA THR A 265 -28.27 -12.20 -15.74
C THR A 265 -28.08 -10.70 -15.59
N GLU A 266 -27.52 -10.25 -14.46
CA GLU A 266 -27.26 -8.84 -14.17
C GLU A 266 -25.94 -8.33 -14.77
N SER A 267 -25.61 -7.06 -14.50
CA SER A 267 -24.36 -6.42 -14.95
C SER A 267 -23.11 -7.20 -14.52
N MET A 268 -22.00 -7.06 -15.26
CA MET A 268 -20.72 -7.67 -14.89
C MET A 268 -20.26 -7.19 -13.50
N ASN A 269 -20.53 -5.93 -13.15
CA ASN A 269 -20.27 -5.39 -11.82
C ASN A 269 -21.02 -6.17 -10.70
N MET A 270 -22.30 -6.49 -10.90
CA MET A 270 -23.05 -7.30 -9.93
C MET A 270 -22.47 -8.71 -9.85
N GLN A 271 -22.26 -9.37 -10.99
CA GLN A 271 -21.69 -10.72 -11.05
C GLN A 271 -20.33 -10.78 -10.33
N ARG A 272 -19.47 -9.77 -10.53
CA ARG A 272 -18.18 -9.63 -9.82
C ARG A 272 -18.38 -9.59 -8.30
N ARG A 273 -19.26 -8.72 -7.80
CA ARG A 273 -19.52 -8.59 -6.35
C ARG A 273 -20.09 -9.89 -5.76
N VAL A 274 -20.97 -10.57 -6.48
CA VAL A 274 -21.50 -11.88 -6.07
C VAL A 274 -20.39 -12.93 -5.99
N ALA A 275 -19.47 -12.97 -6.96
CA ALA A 275 -18.33 -13.86 -6.93
C ALA A 275 -17.45 -13.62 -5.69
N LEU A 276 -17.19 -12.36 -5.35
CA LEU A 276 -16.44 -11.99 -4.15
C LEU A 276 -17.16 -12.39 -2.86
N ALA A 277 -18.48 -12.16 -2.78
CA ALA A 277 -19.27 -12.58 -1.61
C ALA A 277 -19.24 -14.11 -1.44
N ARG A 278 -19.39 -14.86 -2.54
CA ARG A 278 -19.26 -16.33 -2.53
C ARG A 278 -17.86 -16.79 -2.11
N ALA A 279 -16.81 -16.14 -2.60
CA ALA A 279 -15.44 -16.41 -2.17
C ALA A 279 -15.27 -16.19 -0.65
N GLY A 280 -15.80 -15.09 -0.09
CA GLY A 280 -15.78 -14.81 1.35
C GLY A 280 -16.54 -15.85 2.20
N LEU A 281 -17.60 -16.43 1.66
CA LEU A 281 -18.35 -17.53 2.25
C LEU A 281 -17.62 -18.89 2.19
N GLY A 282 -16.52 -18.98 1.43
CA GLY A 282 -15.78 -20.22 1.17
C GLY A 282 -16.30 -21.01 -0.03
N ASP A 283 -17.27 -20.48 -0.78
CA ASP A 283 -17.89 -21.13 -1.94
C ASP A 283 -17.03 -20.88 -3.20
N THR A 284 -15.74 -21.24 -3.15
CA THR A 284 -14.72 -20.88 -4.15
C THR A 284 -15.01 -21.43 -5.55
N ALA A 285 -15.61 -22.62 -5.65
CA ALA A 285 -16.00 -23.20 -6.92
C ALA A 285 -17.07 -22.37 -7.64
N ASP A 286 -18.01 -21.76 -6.90
CA ASP A 286 -19.02 -20.88 -7.46
C ASP A 286 -18.41 -19.55 -7.90
N ALA A 287 -17.56 -18.96 -7.07
CA ALA A 287 -16.83 -17.73 -7.40
C ALA A 287 -16.00 -17.91 -8.67
N GLN A 288 -15.26 -19.02 -8.79
CA GLN A 288 -14.48 -19.36 -9.98
C GLN A 288 -15.37 -19.49 -11.22
N ARG A 289 -16.55 -20.11 -11.11
CA ARG A 289 -17.48 -20.24 -12.23
C ARG A 289 -17.92 -18.86 -12.75
N ILE A 290 -18.26 -17.95 -11.85
CA ILE A 290 -18.66 -16.59 -12.23
C ILE A 290 -17.48 -15.85 -12.88
N PHE A 291 -16.29 -15.89 -12.28
CA PHE A 291 -15.09 -15.27 -12.88
C PHE A 291 -14.76 -15.84 -14.26
N ASN A 292 -14.90 -17.15 -14.46
CA ASN A 292 -14.72 -17.78 -15.78
C ASN A 292 -15.70 -17.27 -16.85
N GLN A 293 -16.88 -16.77 -16.45
CA GLN A 293 -17.86 -16.18 -17.35
C GLN A 293 -17.57 -14.71 -17.65
N ILE A 294 -17.22 -13.92 -16.62
CA ILE A 294 -17.11 -12.45 -16.76
C ILE A 294 -15.72 -11.97 -17.21
N VAL A 295 -14.65 -12.72 -16.94
CA VAL A 295 -13.29 -12.34 -17.39
C VAL A 295 -13.19 -12.26 -18.92
N PRO A 296 -13.67 -13.24 -19.71
CA PRO A 296 -13.68 -13.11 -21.17
C PRO A 296 -14.50 -11.93 -21.67
N GLN A 297 -15.62 -11.61 -21.02
CA GLN A 297 -16.47 -10.47 -21.37
C GLN A 297 -15.74 -9.14 -21.10
N ALA A 298 -15.12 -9.00 -19.94
CA ALA A 298 -14.32 -7.83 -19.58
C ALA A 298 -13.17 -7.59 -20.58
N LYS A 299 -12.51 -8.67 -21.03
CA LYS A 299 -11.43 -8.59 -22.04
C LYS A 299 -11.91 -8.19 -23.43
N ALA A 300 -13.15 -8.50 -23.77
CA ALA A 300 -13.75 -8.13 -25.06
C ALA A 300 -14.24 -6.68 -25.10
N GLN A 301 -14.39 -6.03 -23.93
CA GLN A 301 -14.77 -4.63 -23.84
C GLN A 301 -13.56 -3.69 -24.03
N PRO A 302 -13.79 -2.46 -24.51
CA PRO A 302 -12.79 -1.41 -24.46
C PRO A 302 -12.30 -1.17 -23.02
N PRO A 303 -11.08 -0.62 -22.84
CA PRO A 303 -10.58 -0.23 -21.53
C PRO A 303 -11.59 0.64 -20.78
N SER A 304 -11.96 0.21 -19.57
CA SER A 304 -12.93 0.87 -18.73
C SER A 304 -12.70 0.50 -17.27
N MET A 305 -13.26 1.30 -16.36
CA MET A 305 -13.18 1.02 -14.93
C MET A 305 -13.86 -0.31 -14.58
N GLU A 306 -14.98 -0.64 -15.21
CA GLU A 306 -15.71 -1.89 -14.96
C GLU A 306 -14.88 -3.12 -15.38
N SER A 307 -14.32 -3.11 -16.59
CA SER A 307 -13.51 -4.23 -17.09
C SER A 307 -12.22 -4.41 -16.27
N ALA A 308 -11.58 -3.31 -15.87
CA ALA A 308 -10.40 -3.33 -15.01
C ALA A 308 -10.70 -3.87 -13.60
N LEU A 309 -11.84 -3.51 -12.99
CA LEU A 309 -12.25 -4.02 -11.69
C LEU A 309 -12.49 -5.54 -11.72
N VAL A 310 -13.14 -6.06 -12.77
CA VAL A 310 -13.35 -7.50 -12.95
C VAL A 310 -12.00 -8.23 -12.99
N LEU A 311 -11.05 -7.75 -13.79
CA LEU A 311 -9.74 -8.40 -13.95
C LEU A 311 -8.88 -8.30 -12.69
N ARG A 312 -8.90 -7.16 -11.99
CA ARG A 312 -8.22 -7.00 -10.70
C ARG A 312 -8.78 -7.96 -9.65
N ASP A 313 -10.10 -8.03 -9.53
CA ASP A 313 -10.75 -8.86 -8.50
C ASP A 313 -10.62 -10.36 -8.84
N ALA A 314 -10.60 -10.72 -10.13
CA ALA A 314 -10.24 -12.07 -10.58
C ALA A 314 -8.77 -12.42 -10.23
N ALA A 315 -7.84 -11.46 -10.37
CA ALA A 315 -6.45 -11.64 -9.95
C ALA A 315 -6.34 -11.89 -8.45
N ARG A 316 -7.01 -11.07 -7.63
CA ARG A 316 -7.04 -11.23 -6.17
C ARG A 316 -7.64 -12.58 -5.76
N PHE A 317 -8.74 -12.98 -6.39
CA PHE A 317 -9.36 -14.29 -6.17
C PHE A 317 -8.43 -15.44 -6.54
N ALA A 318 -7.73 -15.35 -7.68
CA ALA A 318 -6.74 -16.34 -8.10
C ALA A 318 -5.55 -16.42 -7.12
N THR A 319 -5.09 -15.29 -6.57
CA THR A 319 -4.07 -15.28 -5.50
C THR A 319 -4.55 -16.04 -4.28
N GLN A 320 -5.75 -15.72 -3.77
CA GLN A 320 -6.34 -16.36 -2.59
C GLN A 320 -6.62 -17.85 -2.80
N SER A 321 -6.91 -18.25 -4.05
CA SER A 321 -7.19 -19.65 -4.42
C SER A 321 -5.92 -20.46 -4.70
N GLY A 322 -4.72 -19.92 -4.47
CA GLY A 322 -3.45 -20.63 -4.69
C GLY A 322 -3.04 -20.74 -6.16
N ALA A 323 -3.52 -19.85 -7.02
CA ALA A 323 -3.19 -19.77 -8.45
C ALA A 323 -2.42 -18.48 -8.82
N PRO A 324 -1.24 -18.21 -8.24
CA PRO A 324 -0.53 -16.94 -8.38
C PRO A 324 -0.08 -16.63 -9.81
N GLN A 325 0.22 -17.64 -10.63
CA GLN A 325 0.57 -17.42 -12.05
C GLN A 325 -0.61 -16.95 -12.88
N GLN A 326 -1.81 -17.47 -12.59
CA GLN A 326 -3.04 -16.98 -13.19
C GLN A 326 -3.35 -15.55 -12.70
N ALA A 327 -3.14 -15.28 -11.41
CA ALA A 327 -3.31 -13.93 -10.86
C ALA A 327 -2.38 -12.91 -11.53
N LEU A 328 -1.10 -13.23 -11.72
CA LEU A 328 -0.16 -12.38 -12.48
C LEU A 328 -0.62 -12.16 -13.93
N THR A 329 -1.25 -13.17 -14.55
CA THR A 329 -1.84 -13.02 -15.88
C THR A 329 -3.01 -12.04 -15.87
N HIS A 330 -3.92 -12.17 -14.91
CA HIS A 330 -5.04 -11.24 -14.74
C HIS A 330 -4.58 -9.81 -14.41
N TYR A 331 -3.50 -9.62 -13.66
CA TYR A 331 -2.92 -8.29 -13.46
C TYR A 331 -2.37 -7.69 -14.76
N ARG A 332 -1.71 -8.48 -15.61
CA ARG A 332 -1.28 -8.01 -16.95
C ARG A 332 -2.48 -7.59 -17.80
N GLU A 333 -3.59 -8.32 -17.74
CA GLU A 333 -4.83 -7.98 -18.43
C GLU A 333 -5.48 -6.72 -17.83
N ALA A 334 -5.50 -6.60 -16.50
CA ALA A 334 -6.03 -5.44 -15.78
C ALA A 334 -5.25 -4.16 -16.12
N MET A 335 -3.94 -4.25 -16.35
CA MET A 335 -3.14 -3.11 -16.82
C MET A 335 -3.57 -2.61 -18.21
N VAL A 336 -4.04 -3.51 -19.09
CA VAL A 336 -4.61 -3.10 -20.38
C VAL A 336 -5.98 -2.48 -20.20
N ALA A 337 -6.86 -3.16 -19.45
CA ALA A 337 -8.24 -2.71 -19.23
C ALA A 337 -8.33 -1.37 -18.47
N SER A 338 -7.36 -1.07 -17.59
CA SER A 338 -7.27 0.22 -16.89
C SER A 338 -6.56 1.31 -17.69
N GLY A 339 -5.97 0.99 -18.84
CA GLY A 339 -5.21 1.94 -19.66
C GLY A 339 -3.82 2.29 -19.08
N ILE A 340 -3.23 1.43 -18.25
CA ILE A 340 -1.82 1.54 -17.84
C ILE A 340 -0.87 1.28 -19.03
N THR A 341 -1.26 0.36 -19.91
CA THR A 341 -0.52 0.01 -21.13
C THR A 341 -1.50 -0.31 -22.27
N PRO A 342 -1.19 0.03 -23.53
CA PRO A 342 -2.07 -0.29 -24.66
C PRO A 342 -2.09 -1.77 -25.02
N ALA A 343 -1.08 -2.55 -24.60
CA ALA A 343 -0.97 -3.97 -24.91
C ALA A 343 -0.46 -4.76 -23.71
N GLN A 344 -0.85 -6.04 -23.64
CA GLN A 344 -0.47 -6.94 -22.56
C GLN A 344 1.05 -7.21 -22.59
N PRO A 345 1.79 -6.95 -21.49
CA PRO A 345 3.23 -7.20 -21.44
C PRO A 345 3.50 -8.70 -21.52
N GLN A 346 4.39 -9.12 -22.43
CA GLN A 346 4.70 -10.53 -22.68
C GLN A 346 5.87 -11.04 -21.82
N ASP A 347 6.71 -10.13 -21.34
CA ASP A 347 7.88 -10.43 -20.52
C ASP A 347 7.78 -9.80 -19.12
N ASN A 348 8.55 -10.33 -18.18
CA ASN A 348 8.54 -9.90 -16.79
C ASN A 348 9.17 -8.51 -16.59
N ASP A 349 10.15 -8.11 -17.39
CA ASP A 349 10.82 -6.82 -17.23
C ASP A 349 9.87 -5.68 -17.60
N THR A 350 9.15 -5.81 -18.71
CA THR A 350 8.11 -4.86 -19.12
C THR A 350 6.97 -4.85 -18.10
N PHE A 351 6.50 -6.01 -17.66
CA PHE A 351 5.44 -6.10 -16.65
C PHE A 351 5.83 -5.42 -15.33
N THR A 352 6.98 -5.75 -14.76
CA THR A 352 7.44 -5.16 -13.49
C THR A 352 7.75 -3.67 -13.61
N ARG A 353 8.26 -3.20 -14.76
CA ARG A 353 8.43 -1.77 -15.03
C ARG A 353 7.10 -1.01 -14.98
N LEU A 354 6.02 -1.61 -15.47
CA LEU A 354 4.67 -1.04 -15.40
C LEU A 354 4.09 -1.03 -13.98
N THR A 355 4.66 -1.76 -13.03
CA THR A 355 4.22 -1.69 -11.62
C THR A 355 4.79 -0.49 -10.85
N ARG A 356 5.72 0.27 -11.45
CA ARG A 356 6.27 1.48 -10.82
C ARG A 356 5.17 2.51 -10.58
N ASN A 357 5.24 3.19 -9.45
CA ASN A 357 4.26 4.21 -9.10
C ASN A 357 4.23 5.36 -10.12
N ASP A 358 3.05 5.94 -10.30
CA ASP A 358 2.84 7.17 -11.06
C ASP A 358 1.93 8.08 -10.22
N SER A 359 2.35 9.33 -10.01
CA SER A 359 1.61 10.31 -9.22
C SER A 359 0.30 10.75 -9.88
N HIS A 360 0.16 10.56 -11.19
CA HIS A 360 -1.05 10.91 -11.96
C HIS A 360 -2.07 9.75 -11.99
N ASP A 361 -1.73 8.59 -11.43
CA ASP A 361 -2.66 7.46 -11.38
C ASP A 361 -3.84 7.77 -10.45
N ASP A 362 -5.03 7.41 -10.92
CA ASP A 362 -6.19 7.22 -10.06
C ASP A 362 -5.99 6.03 -9.09
N TRP A 363 -6.93 5.88 -8.17
CA TRP A 363 -6.88 4.82 -7.14
C TRP A 363 -6.85 3.40 -7.72
N LEU A 364 -7.50 3.16 -8.87
CA LEU A 364 -7.61 1.83 -9.46
C LEU A 364 -6.30 1.44 -10.14
N LYS A 365 -5.73 2.34 -10.95
CA LYS A 365 -4.41 2.12 -11.56
C LYS A 365 -3.34 1.90 -10.50
N ARG A 366 -3.31 2.76 -9.47
CA ARG A 366 -2.37 2.65 -8.36
C ARG A 366 -2.52 1.30 -7.64
N GLY A 367 -3.76 0.88 -7.37
CA GLY A 367 -4.06 -0.42 -6.77
C GLY A 367 -3.59 -1.60 -7.64
N ILE A 368 -3.89 -1.58 -8.95
CA ILE A 368 -3.44 -2.63 -9.88
C ILE A 368 -1.91 -2.73 -9.90
N ARG A 369 -1.19 -1.59 -9.92
CA ARG A 369 0.28 -1.58 -9.90
C ARG A 369 0.84 -2.15 -8.60
N SER A 370 0.31 -1.71 -7.46
CA SER A 370 0.77 -2.16 -6.13
C SER A 370 0.52 -3.66 -5.97
N ASP A 371 -0.72 -4.10 -6.15
CA ASP A 371 -1.10 -5.51 -5.97
C ASP A 371 -0.29 -6.44 -6.89
N ALA A 372 -0.04 -6.00 -8.14
CA ALA A 372 0.79 -6.73 -9.09
C ALA A 372 2.27 -6.78 -8.67
N ALA A 373 2.83 -5.67 -8.17
CA ALA A 373 4.20 -5.63 -7.65
C ALA A 373 4.36 -6.55 -6.44
N ASP A 374 3.42 -6.48 -5.51
CA ASP A 374 3.46 -7.23 -4.26
C ASP A 374 3.36 -8.73 -4.52
N LEU A 375 2.40 -9.15 -5.37
CA LEU A 375 2.32 -10.54 -5.80
C LEU A 375 3.59 -10.98 -6.56
N TYR A 376 4.12 -10.17 -7.47
CA TYR A 376 5.32 -10.55 -8.22
C TYR A 376 6.52 -10.75 -7.28
N ARG A 377 6.77 -9.81 -6.35
CA ARG A 377 7.83 -9.91 -5.33
C ARG A 377 7.62 -11.09 -4.38
N GLN A 378 6.37 -11.37 -4.01
CA GLN A 378 6.02 -12.51 -3.18
C GLN A 378 6.37 -13.84 -3.88
N GLN A 379 6.21 -13.91 -5.21
CA GLN A 379 6.47 -15.12 -6.01
C GLN A 379 7.93 -15.28 -6.46
N ASP A 380 8.76 -14.24 -6.33
CA ASP A 380 10.13 -14.25 -6.88
C ASP A 380 11.09 -15.12 -6.06
N LEU A 381 12.09 -15.73 -6.70
CA LEU A 381 13.16 -16.45 -6.02
C LEU A 381 14.37 -15.53 -5.88
N ASN A 382 14.72 -15.14 -4.65
CA ASN A 382 15.85 -14.26 -4.41
C ASN A 382 17.00 -15.05 -3.78
N VAL A 383 18.21 -14.85 -4.29
CA VAL A 383 19.45 -15.34 -3.68
C VAL A 383 20.34 -14.13 -3.39
N THR A 384 20.61 -13.90 -2.12
CA THR A 384 21.41 -12.76 -1.64
C THR A 384 22.68 -13.27 -1.00
N LEU A 385 23.82 -12.75 -1.45
CA LEU A 385 25.11 -12.95 -0.80
C LEU A 385 25.60 -11.58 -0.30
N GLU A 386 25.78 -11.47 1.01
CA GLU A 386 26.23 -10.26 1.68
C GLU A 386 27.49 -10.54 2.49
N HIS A 387 28.40 -9.57 2.57
CA HIS A 387 29.56 -9.64 3.45
C HIS A 387 29.62 -8.38 4.30
N ASP A 388 29.62 -8.56 5.61
CA ASP A 388 29.67 -7.49 6.59
C ASP A 388 31.00 -7.52 7.35
N PHE A 389 31.68 -6.38 7.39
CA PHE A 389 32.84 -6.13 8.24
C PHE A 389 32.44 -5.16 9.33
N TRP A 390 32.45 -5.64 10.56
CA TRP A 390 31.93 -4.90 11.70
C TRP A 390 32.83 -5.14 12.92
N GLY A 391 32.67 -4.30 13.94
CA GLY A 391 33.51 -4.39 15.12
C GLY A 391 33.44 -3.14 15.97
N SER A 392 34.27 -3.12 17.00
CA SER A 392 34.39 -2.02 17.94
C SER A 392 35.79 -1.99 18.52
N SER A 393 36.33 -0.80 18.74
CA SER A 393 37.62 -0.68 19.43
C SER A 393 37.47 -0.97 20.92
N GLY A 394 38.51 -1.54 21.50
CA GLY A 394 38.51 -1.87 22.93
C GLY A 394 39.86 -2.37 23.41
N THR A 395 39.83 -3.26 24.40
CA THR A 395 41.04 -3.89 24.93
C THR A 395 41.26 -5.25 24.25
N GLY A 396 42.48 -5.45 23.76
CA GLY A 396 42.89 -6.71 23.13
C GLY A 396 42.68 -7.92 24.04
N GLY A 397 42.15 -8.98 23.46
CA GLY A 397 41.79 -10.24 24.10
C GLY A 397 40.30 -10.40 24.38
N TYR A 398 39.52 -9.32 24.47
CA TYR A 398 38.09 -9.46 24.83
C TYR A 398 37.14 -8.38 24.33
N SER A 399 37.63 -7.20 23.94
CA SER A 399 36.76 -6.09 23.50
C SER A 399 37.29 -5.27 22.31
N ASP A 400 38.52 -5.50 21.85
CA ASP A 400 39.00 -4.96 20.56
C ASP A 400 38.53 -5.86 19.42
N LEU A 401 37.28 -5.70 19.02
CA LEU A 401 36.58 -6.60 18.13
C LEU A 401 36.76 -6.20 16.66
N LYS A 402 37.21 -7.15 15.84
CA LYS A 402 37.12 -7.15 14.38
C LYS A 402 36.40 -8.41 13.95
N ALA A 403 35.29 -8.26 13.25
CA ALA A 403 34.44 -9.37 12.87
C ALA A 403 34.10 -9.32 11.38
N HIS A 404 33.95 -10.51 10.82
CA HIS A 404 33.53 -10.73 9.45
C HIS A 404 32.33 -11.67 9.46
N THR A 405 31.27 -11.29 8.75
CA THR A 405 30.10 -12.15 8.55
C THR A 405 29.82 -12.26 7.06
N THR A 406 29.94 -13.47 6.50
CA THR A 406 29.47 -13.76 5.13
C THR A 406 28.11 -14.45 5.21
N MET A 407 27.09 -13.84 4.61
CA MET A 407 25.69 -14.24 4.73
C MET A 407 25.17 -14.67 3.37
N LEU A 408 24.69 -15.91 3.27
CA LEU A 408 23.96 -16.39 2.11
C LEU A 408 22.50 -16.62 2.52
N GLN A 409 21.57 -15.96 1.85
CA GLN A 409 20.14 -16.11 2.08
C GLN A 409 19.41 -16.44 0.76
N VAL A 410 18.50 -17.40 0.83
CA VAL A 410 17.60 -17.78 -0.26
C VAL A 410 16.17 -17.56 0.21
N ASP A 411 15.42 -16.72 -0.50
CA ASP A 411 14.01 -16.42 -0.22
C ASP A 411 13.12 -16.96 -1.34
N ALA A 412 12.07 -17.70 -1.01
CA ALA A 412 11.15 -18.32 -1.97
C ALA A 412 9.68 -18.19 -1.52
N PRO A 413 8.70 -18.18 -2.46
CA PRO A 413 7.29 -18.20 -2.10
C PRO A 413 6.90 -19.49 -1.38
N LEU A 414 6.08 -19.36 -0.34
CA LEU A 414 5.39 -20.48 0.30
C LEU A 414 4.04 -20.00 0.84
N ALA A 415 2.96 -20.59 0.32
CA ALA A 415 1.58 -20.16 0.59
C ALA A 415 1.38 -18.66 0.28
N ASP A 416 0.86 -17.90 1.23
CA ASP A 416 0.64 -16.46 1.18
C ASP A 416 1.84 -15.65 1.72
N GLY A 417 2.97 -16.29 1.98
CA GLY A 417 4.18 -15.65 2.49
C GLY A 417 5.44 -16.03 1.71
N ARG A 418 6.58 -15.74 2.33
CA ARG A 418 7.90 -16.12 1.84
C ARG A 418 8.64 -16.89 2.90
N MET A 419 9.16 -18.05 2.52
CA MET A 419 10.14 -18.77 3.32
C MET A 419 11.54 -18.27 3.00
N PHE A 420 12.43 -18.34 3.98
CA PHE A 420 13.86 -18.10 3.78
C PHE A 420 14.70 -19.23 4.38
N PHE A 421 15.82 -19.52 3.72
CA PHE A 421 16.92 -20.28 4.28
C PHE A 421 18.15 -19.38 4.33
N ARG A 422 18.88 -19.40 5.43
CA ARG A 422 20.04 -18.54 5.66
C ARG A 422 21.19 -19.31 6.27
N THR A 423 22.40 -18.98 5.86
CA THR A 423 23.64 -19.42 6.49
C THR A 423 24.57 -18.23 6.68
N ASP A 424 25.19 -18.15 7.86
CA ASP A 424 26.15 -17.09 8.19
C ASP A 424 27.48 -17.73 8.57
N LEU A 425 28.54 -17.35 7.86
CA LEU A 425 29.92 -17.68 8.22
C LEU A 425 30.50 -16.52 9.01
N VAL A 426 30.69 -16.73 10.31
CA VAL A 426 31.14 -15.71 11.25
C VAL A 426 32.59 -15.97 11.65
N ASN A 427 33.43 -14.95 11.58
CA ASN A 427 34.75 -14.92 12.19
C ASN A 427 34.83 -13.69 13.12
N MET A 428 35.33 -13.88 14.33
CA MET A 428 35.54 -12.81 15.29
C MET A 428 36.95 -12.88 15.85
N ASP A 429 37.63 -11.74 15.84
CA ASP A 429 38.94 -11.52 16.47
C ASP A 429 38.78 -10.43 17.51
N ALA A 430 38.96 -10.77 18.79
CA ALA A 430 38.91 -9.83 19.91
C ALA A 430 40.29 -9.26 20.28
N GLY A 431 41.31 -9.51 19.45
CA GLY A 431 42.68 -9.10 19.64
C GLY A 431 43.46 -9.98 20.62
N SER A 432 44.64 -9.49 21.01
CA SER A 432 45.54 -10.18 21.94
C SER A 432 45.68 -9.45 23.28
N PHE A 433 45.74 -10.21 24.38
CA PHE A 433 46.05 -9.64 25.69
C PHE A 433 47.44 -9.00 25.71
N SER A 434 47.56 -7.83 26.36
CA SER A 434 48.87 -7.25 26.67
C SER A 434 49.64 -8.13 27.66
N THR A 435 50.92 -8.38 27.39
CA THR A 435 51.75 -9.27 28.20
C THR A 435 52.82 -8.51 28.95
N HIS A 436 53.14 -8.99 30.15
CA HIS A 436 54.30 -8.60 30.93
C HIS A 436 55.59 -9.15 30.31
N SER A 437 56.75 -8.69 30.79
CA SER A 437 58.07 -9.08 30.27
C SER A 437 58.39 -10.57 30.46
N ASP A 438 57.80 -11.21 31.47
CA ASP A 438 57.90 -12.65 31.74
C ASP A 438 56.93 -13.48 30.88
N GLY A 439 56.15 -12.83 30.01
CA GLY A 439 55.18 -13.45 29.14
C GLY A 439 53.82 -13.75 29.79
N SER A 440 53.66 -13.48 31.09
CA SER A 440 52.38 -13.57 31.79
C SER A 440 51.45 -12.40 31.40
N TYR A 441 50.17 -12.51 31.73
CA TYR A 441 49.17 -11.48 31.46
C TYR A 441 48.12 -11.43 32.57
N SER A 442 47.68 -10.23 32.93
CA SER A 442 46.72 -10.01 34.03
C SER A 442 45.59 -9.04 33.65
N PRO A 443 44.81 -9.33 32.60
CA PRO A 443 43.67 -8.51 32.20
C PRO A 443 42.54 -8.63 33.23
N SER A 444 41.64 -7.65 33.27
CA SER A 444 40.35 -7.75 33.96
C SER A 444 39.39 -8.66 33.19
N TRP A 445 39.80 -9.91 32.99
CA TRP A 445 39.09 -10.92 32.18
C TRP A 445 39.35 -12.31 32.75
N GLY A 446 38.31 -13.15 32.75
CA GLY A 446 38.35 -14.50 33.34
C GLY A 446 38.80 -14.43 34.79
N THR A 447 39.72 -15.31 35.18
CA THR A 447 40.33 -15.30 36.52
C THR A 447 41.73 -14.67 36.54
N CYS A 448 42.17 -14.06 35.43
CA CYS A 448 43.53 -13.54 35.27
C CYS A 448 43.77 -12.17 35.93
N GLY A 449 42.70 -11.48 36.36
CA GLY A 449 42.79 -10.14 36.96
C GLY A 449 43.26 -10.15 38.42
N GLU A 450 43.01 -11.26 39.13
CA GLU A 450 43.40 -11.43 40.53
C GLU A 450 44.76 -12.15 40.66
N ILE A 451 45.00 -13.14 39.80
CA ILE A 451 46.24 -13.91 39.72
C ILE A 451 46.68 -13.87 38.25
N ALA A 452 47.94 -13.50 37.98
CA ALA A 452 48.42 -13.41 36.61
C ALA A 452 48.42 -14.78 35.92
N CYS A 453 47.83 -14.83 34.73
CA CYS A 453 47.83 -16.03 33.90
C CYS A 453 49.18 -16.20 33.21
N THR A 454 49.73 -17.42 33.24
CA THR A 454 51.09 -17.73 32.78
C THR A 454 51.12 -18.63 31.54
N SER A 455 49.99 -19.22 31.15
CA SER A 455 49.83 -20.01 29.92
C SER A 455 48.47 -19.77 29.26
N GLY A 456 48.21 -20.39 28.12
CA GLY A 456 46.96 -20.23 27.36
C GLY A 456 47.08 -19.29 26.17
N SER A 457 46.02 -19.19 25.37
CA SER A 457 46.02 -18.37 24.16
C SER A 457 45.96 -16.89 24.52
N LYS A 458 46.93 -16.12 24.01
CA LYS A 458 46.98 -14.66 24.14
C LYS A 458 46.07 -13.98 23.13
N ASN A 459 45.99 -14.55 21.93
CA ASN A 459 45.09 -14.10 20.87
C ASN A 459 43.73 -14.77 21.01
N GLN A 460 42.67 -14.00 20.95
CA GLN A 460 41.33 -14.47 21.23
C GLN A 460 40.48 -14.33 19.99
N THR A 461 40.34 -15.44 19.27
CA THR A 461 39.59 -15.52 18.02
C THR A 461 38.69 -16.73 18.02
N ASP A 462 37.59 -16.65 17.29
CA ASP A 462 36.69 -17.79 17.09
C ASP A 462 36.00 -17.68 15.72
N SER A 463 35.57 -18.80 15.17
CA SER A 463 34.88 -18.85 13.88
C SER A 463 33.88 -19.98 13.83
N GLY A 464 32.75 -19.77 13.14
CA GLY A 464 31.74 -20.80 13.00
C GLY A 464 30.72 -20.49 11.91
N ALA A 465 29.82 -21.43 11.68
CA ALA A 465 28.73 -21.31 10.72
C ALA A 465 27.36 -21.46 11.41
N SER A 466 26.46 -20.49 11.26
CA SER A 466 25.05 -20.63 11.68
C SER A 466 24.17 -21.00 10.50
N VAL A 467 23.04 -21.64 10.80
CA VAL A 467 21.96 -21.86 9.83
C VAL A 467 20.63 -21.40 10.43
N ALA A 468 19.75 -20.88 9.60
CA ALA A 468 18.40 -20.51 9.97
C ALA A 468 17.40 -20.81 8.85
N VAL A 469 16.17 -21.13 9.24
CA VAL A 469 15.02 -21.24 8.35
C VAL A 469 13.87 -20.46 8.98
N GLY A 470 13.09 -19.78 8.14
CA GLY A 470 11.91 -19.08 8.61
C GLY A 470 10.90 -18.82 7.51
N TRP A 471 9.79 -18.21 7.91
CA TRP A 471 8.69 -17.84 7.03
C TRP A 471 8.02 -16.57 7.54
N LYS A 472 7.55 -15.73 6.62
CA LYS A 472 6.79 -14.52 6.95
C LYS A 472 5.70 -14.18 5.93
N ASN A 473 4.58 -13.65 6.41
CA ASN A 473 3.59 -12.90 5.63
C ASN A 473 3.27 -11.59 6.39
N ASP A 474 2.17 -10.92 6.04
CA ASP A 474 1.77 -9.65 6.67
C ASP A 474 1.32 -9.81 8.13
N THR A 475 0.90 -11.01 8.54
CA THR A 475 0.33 -11.29 9.86
C THR A 475 1.30 -11.99 10.80
N TRP A 476 2.11 -12.92 10.29
CA TRP A 476 2.95 -13.81 11.08
C TRP A 476 4.37 -13.83 10.52
N SER A 477 5.35 -13.85 11.42
CA SER A 477 6.73 -14.17 11.05
C SER A 477 7.33 -15.13 12.07
N GLY A 478 7.98 -16.19 11.61
CA GLY A 478 8.65 -17.15 12.49
C GLY A 478 9.98 -17.62 11.92
N ASP A 479 10.95 -17.85 12.79
CA ASP A 479 12.25 -18.40 12.42
C ASP A 479 12.85 -19.27 13.54
N ILE A 480 13.67 -20.23 13.11
CA ILE A 480 14.48 -21.07 13.97
C ILE A 480 15.85 -21.27 13.33
N GLY A 481 16.89 -21.21 14.15
CA GLY A 481 18.26 -21.37 13.70
C GLY A 481 19.23 -21.67 14.84
N THR A 482 20.51 -21.55 14.55
CA THR A 482 21.58 -21.76 15.53
C THR A 482 22.46 -20.53 15.65
N THR A 483 23.16 -20.38 16.77
CA THR A 483 24.38 -19.56 16.79
C THR A 483 25.50 -20.26 16.00
N PRO A 484 26.61 -19.57 15.67
CA PRO A 484 27.66 -20.15 14.83
C PRO A 484 28.25 -21.44 15.42
N MET A 485 28.08 -22.55 14.70
CA MET A 485 28.68 -23.84 15.03
C MET A 485 30.18 -23.78 14.75
N GLY A 486 30.97 -23.97 15.79
CA GLY A 486 32.42 -23.71 15.78
C GLY A 486 32.83 -22.87 17.00
N PHE A 487 31.93 -22.00 17.44
CA PHE A 487 32.11 -21.23 18.67
C PHE A 487 32.11 -22.11 19.93
N ASN A 488 32.70 -21.58 21.00
CA ASN A 488 32.75 -22.26 22.31
C ASN A 488 31.37 -22.60 22.93
N VAL A 489 30.34 -21.78 22.67
CA VAL A 489 28.97 -21.93 23.16
C VAL A 489 27.99 -21.80 21.98
N VAL A 490 27.29 -22.90 21.70
CA VAL A 490 26.33 -23.00 20.60
C VAL A 490 24.92 -23.26 21.14
N ASP A 491 23.94 -22.52 20.66
CA ASP A 491 22.53 -22.65 21.04
C ASP A 491 21.61 -22.63 19.83
N VAL A 492 20.41 -23.20 20.00
CA VAL A 492 19.26 -22.95 19.14
C VAL A 492 18.61 -21.62 19.52
N VAL A 493 18.31 -20.82 18.51
CA VAL A 493 17.73 -19.47 18.60
C VAL A 493 16.54 -19.35 17.64
N GLY A 494 15.71 -18.32 17.81
CA GLY A 494 14.55 -18.12 16.95
C GLY A 494 13.61 -17.03 17.45
N GLY A 495 12.49 -16.88 16.77
CA GLY A 495 11.43 -15.96 17.18
C GLY A 495 10.11 -16.23 16.49
N LEU A 496 9.04 -15.72 17.08
CA LEU A 496 7.70 -15.70 16.51
C LEU A 496 7.11 -14.30 16.73
N SER A 497 6.50 -13.73 15.70
CA SER A 497 5.77 -12.46 15.78
C SER A 497 4.39 -12.58 15.15
N TYR A 498 3.46 -11.79 15.69
CA TYR A 498 2.10 -11.63 15.20
C TYR A 498 1.79 -10.14 15.07
N SER A 499 1.29 -9.72 13.91
CA SER A 499 0.90 -8.36 13.60
C SER A 499 -0.57 -8.30 13.19
N SER A 500 -1.29 -7.31 13.71
CA SER A 500 -2.68 -7.03 13.34
C SER A 500 -3.03 -5.57 13.68
N ASP A 501 -4.25 -5.16 13.34
CA ASP A 501 -4.73 -3.80 13.53
C ASP A 501 -5.99 -3.80 14.40
N VAL A 502 -6.07 -2.87 15.34
CA VAL A 502 -7.29 -2.57 16.11
C VAL A 502 -7.75 -1.17 15.74
N GLY A 503 -8.66 -1.10 14.76
CA GLY A 503 -9.06 0.16 14.15
C GLY A 503 -7.83 0.84 13.50
N PRO A 504 -7.50 2.08 13.85
CA PRO A 504 -6.37 2.80 13.26
C PRO A 504 -5.01 2.52 13.93
N VAL A 505 -4.95 1.60 14.90
CA VAL A 505 -3.72 1.26 15.63
C VAL A 505 -3.24 -0.12 15.22
N GLY A 506 -2.08 -0.19 14.56
CA GLY A 506 -1.35 -1.42 14.33
C GLY A 506 -0.62 -1.88 15.59
N TYR A 507 -0.56 -3.19 15.81
CA TYR A 507 0.21 -3.77 16.90
C TYR A 507 0.97 -5.02 16.44
N THR A 508 2.16 -5.20 17.00
CA THR A 508 2.98 -6.40 16.81
C THR A 508 3.40 -6.97 18.15
N VAL A 509 3.10 -8.23 18.40
CA VAL A 509 3.58 -8.98 19.57
C VAL A 509 4.64 -9.97 19.12
N ASN A 510 5.77 -10.03 19.83
CA ASN A 510 6.81 -11.01 19.53
C ASN A 510 7.33 -11.73 20.77
N VAL A 511 7.81 -12.94 20.55
CA VAL A 511 8.61 -13.72 21.50
C VAL A 511 9.86 -14.21 20.80
N HIS A 512 11.00 -14.21 21.47
CA HIS A 512 12.26 -14.54 20.83
C HIS A 512 13.31 -15.09 21.80
N ARG A 513 14.27 -15.80 21.22
CA ARG A 513 15.55 -16.15 21.81
C ARG A 513 16.64 -15.72 20.86
N ARG A 514 17.44 -14.71 21.21
CA ARG A 514 18.47 -14.13 20.32
C ARG A 514 19.85 -14.06 21.01
N PRO A 515 20.96 -14.22 20.27
CA PRO A 515 22.30 -14.08 20.83
C PRO A 515 22.68 -12.61 21.02
N ILE A 516 23.51 -12.32 22.04
CA ILE A 516 24.13 -11.00 22.21
C ILE A 516 25.46 -10.95 21.46
N SER A 517 25.47 -10.34 20.28
CA SER A 517 26.61 -10.37 19.34
C SER A 517 27.70 -9.31 19.59
N SER A 518 27.55 -8.42 20.57
CA SER A 518 28.42 -7.24 20.75
C SER A 518 29.88 -7.53 21.14
N SER A 519 30.21 -8.76 21.52
CA SER A 519 31.58 -9.18 21.85
C SER A 519 31.75 -10.68 21.59
N LEU A 520 33.00 -11.13 21.42
CA LEU A 520 33.29 -12.56 21.29
C LEU A 520 32.78 -13.35 22.51
N LEU A 521 32.96 -12.82 23.72
CA LEU A 521 32.49 -13.45 24.95
C LEU A 521 30.97 -13.58 25.00
N SER A 522 30.23 -12.50 24.71
CA SER A 522 28.77 -12.51 24.76
C SER A 522 28.17 -13.35 23.64
N PHE A 523 28.80 -13.42 22.46
CA PHE A 523 28.24 -14.13 21.32
C PHE A 523 28.55 -15.63 21.37
N GLY A 524 29.83 -15.97 21.29
CA GLY A 524 30.33 -17.34 21.18
C GLY A 524 30.90 -17.91 22.46
N GLY A 525 31.17 -17.07 23.46
CA GLY A 525 31.85 -17.48 24.69
C GLY A 525 33.37 -17.58 24.50
N GLN A 526 34.09 -17.51 25.62
CA GLN A 526 35.54 -17.71 25.65
C GLN A 526 35.90 -18.73 26.73
N LYS A 527 37.17 -19.17 26.71
CA LYS A 527 37.70 -20.18 27.63
C LYS A 527 38.80 -19.58 28.49
N ASP A 528 38.76 -19.87 29.79
CA ASP A 528 39.71 -19.30 30.76
C ASP A 528 41.13 -19.77 30.44
N SER A 529 42.13 -19.07 30.97
CA SER A 529 43.51 -19.53 30.87
C SER A 529 43.64 -20.98 31.35
N SER A 530 44.39 -21.78 30.59
CA SER A 530 44.75 -23.15 30.98
C SER A 530 45.63 -23.19 32.23
N SER A 531 46.28 -22.08 32.62
CA SER A 531 46.99 -21.99 33.91
C SER A 531 46.05 -21.90 35.11
N HIS A 532 44.77 -21.61 34.88
CA HIS A 532 43.74 -21.45 35.90
C HIS A 532 42.63 -22.49 35.69
N THR A 533 41.37 -22.06 35.48
CA THR A 533 40.22 -23.00 35.45
C THR A 533 40.06 -23.73 34.12
N GLY A 534 40.53 -23.13 33.02
CA GLY A 534 40.23 -23.60 31.66
C GLY A 534 38.74 -23.70 31.33
N ALA A 535 37.85 -23.10 32.13
CA ALA A 535 36.40 -23.22 31.94
C ALA A 535 35.91 -22.33 30.80
N THR A 536 34.87 -22.78 30.08
CA THR A 536 34.16 -21.96 29.09
C THR A 536 33.01 -21.21 29.74
N TRP A 537 32.90 -19.91 29.49
CA TRP A 537 31.74 -19.08 29.89
C TRP A 537 31.35 -18.08 28.79
N GLY A 538 30.21 -17.41 28.97
CA GLY A 538 29.66 -16.46 28.01
C GLY A 538 28.56 -17.09 27.15
N GLY A 539 28.48 -16.72 25.87
CA GLY A 539 27.40 -17.18 25.00
C GLY A 539 26.02 -16.76 25.53
N VAL A 540 25.87 -15.46 25.77
CA VAL A 540 24.67 -14.86 26.33
C VAL A 540 23.53 -14.87 25.31
N ARG A 541 22.34 -15.22 25.78
CA ARG A 541 21.07 -15.20 25.05
C ARG A 541 20.09 -14.29 25.77
N ALA A 542 19.36 -13.51 24.99
CA ALA A 542 18.17 -12.80 25.43
C ALA A 542 16.95 -13.66 25.10
N ASP A 543 16.27 -14.14 26.14
CA ASP A 543 15.01 -14.85 26.07
C ASP A 543 13.90 -13.91 26.54
N GLY A 544 13.02 -13.49 25.63
CA GLY A 544 12.07 -12.43 25.94
C GLY A 544 10.99 -12.23 24.91
N GLY A 545 10.32 -11.09 25.03
CA GLY A 545 9.22 -10.71 24.15
C GLY A 545 8.89 -9.23 24.25
N GLY A 546 8.10 -8.75 23.31
CA GLY A 546 7.76 -7.35 23.22
C GLY A 546 6.42 -7.10 22.55
N LEU A 547 5.96 -5.86 22.72
CA LEU A 547 4.78 -5.29 22.10
C LEU A 547 5.20 -3.99 21.43
N SER A 548 4.92 -3.88 20.15
CA SER A 548 5.03 -2.62 19.40
C SER A 548 3.63 -2.14 19.04
N LEU A 549 3.40 -0.83 19.14
CA LEU A 549 2.17 -0.15 18.76
C LEU A 549 2.51 0.94 17.75
N SER A 550 1.72 1.07 16.69
CA SER A 550 1.88 2.11 15.67
C SER A 550 0.53 2.75 15.35
N TYR A 551 0.47 4.06 15.45
CA TYR A 551 -0.63 4.88 14.99
C TYR A 551 -0.18 5.71 13.80
N ASP A 552 -0.53 5.25 12.60
CA ASP A 552 -0.22 5.94 11.35
C ASP A 552 -1.52 6.12 10.56
N ARG A 553 -1.87 7.38 10.28
CA ARG A 553 -3.05 7.72 9.47
C ARG A 553 -2.77 7.69 7.96
N GLY A 554 -1.53 7.39 7.56
CA GLY A 554 -1.08 7.45 6.16
C GLY A 554 -0.90 8.88 5.64
N GLU A 555 -0.85 9.86 6.55
CA GLU A 555 -0.68 11.28 6.27
C GLU A 555 0.78 11.70 6.56
N ALA A 556 1.01 12.96 6.94
CA ALA A 556 2.36 13.49 7.21
C ALA A 556 2.94 13.05 8.58
N HIS A 557 2.16 12.33 9.42
CA HIS A 557 2.53 12.04 10.80
C HIS A 557 2.16 10.61 11.20
N GLY A 558 3.08 9.94 11.89
CA GLY A 558 2.87 8.66 12.55
C GLY A 558 3.57 8.64 13.91
N ILE A 559 3.00 7.91 14.87
CA ILE A 559 3.57 7.71 16.21
C ILE A 559 3.71 6.21 16.46
N TRP A 560 4.84 5.80 17.03
CA TRP A 560 5.08 4.41 17.41
C TRP A 560 5.70 4.31 18.80
N SER A 561 5.50 3.19 19.47
CA SER A 561 6.08 2.86 20.77
C SER A 561 6.35 1.35 20.85
N SER A 562 7.41 0.95 21.54
CA SER A 562 7.75 -0.46 21.74
C SER A 562 8.19 -0.73 23.18
N LEU A 563 7.69 -1.81 23.75
CA LEU A 563 8.03 -2.28 25.10
C LEU A 563 8.52 -3.72 25.00
N GLY A 564 9.64 -4.04 25.66
CA GLY A 564 10.23 -5.37 25.64
C GLY A 564 10.82 -5.77 26.98
N ALA A 565 10.87 -7.06 27.26
CA ALA A 565 11.51 -7.58 28.46
C ALA A 565 12.23 -8.90 28.16
N ASP A 566 13.47 -9.01 28.65
CA ASP A 566 14.37 -10.12 28.34
C ASP A 566 15.06 -10.67 29.59
N SER A 567 15.12 -11.99 29.69
CA SER A 567 16.02 -12.68 30.60
C SER A 567 17.35 -12.93 29.89
N LEU A 568 18.46 -12.51 30.50
CA LEU A 568 19.79 -12.69 29.94
C LEU A 568 20.48 -13.90 30.60
N THR A 569 20.67 -14.97 29.83
CA THR A 569 21.26 -16.23 30.30
C THR A 569 22.47 -16.61 29.47
N GLY A 570 23.50 -17.20 30.08
CA GLY A 570 24.68 -17.68 29.37
C GLY A 570 25.32 -18.86 30.11
N LYS A 571 26.32 -19.48 29.48
CA LYS A 571 27.09 -20.55 30.12
C LYS A 571 27.86 -19.96 31.30
N THR A 572 27.53 -20.42 32.52
CA THR A 572 28.11 -19.95 33.78
C THR A 572 27.84 -18.46 34.07
N TRP A 573 26.71 -17.90 33.57
CA TRP A 573 26.32 -16.48 33.73
C TRP A 573 24.78 -16.29 33.75
N ARG A 574 24.25 -15.44 34.65
CA ARG A 574 22.80 -15.10 34.70
C ARG A 574 22.53 -13.69 35.26
N ILE A 575 21.74 -12.88 34.53
CA ILE A 575 21.18 -11.59 35.02
C ILE A 575 19.73 -11.45 34.50
N THR A 576 18.80 -11.02 35.35
CA THR A 576 17.42 -10.65 34.96
C THR A 576 17.27 -9.12 34.95
N GLY A 577 16.82 -8.54 33.84
CA GLY A 577 16.61 -7.09 33.68
C GLY A 577 15.33 -6.77 32.90
N ALA A 578 14.77 -5.56 33.09
CA ALA A 578 13.62 -5.04 32.35
C ALA A 578 13.99 -3.68 31.74
N CYS A 579 13.71 -3.46 30.46
CA CYS A 579 13.97 -2.19 29.77
C CYS A 579 12.63 -1.61 29.27
N ALA A 580 12.35 -0.34 29.58
CA ALA A 580 11.21 0.40 29.03
C ALA A 580 11.74 1.51 28.13
N GLY A 581 11.22 1.62 26.90
CA GLY A 581 11.64 2.58 25.87
C GLY A 581 10.48 3.44 25.39
#